data_AF-A0A847MRL4-F1
#
_entry.id   AF-A0A847MRL4-F1
#
_cell.length_a   1.000
_cell.length_b   1.000
_cell.length_c   1.000
_cell.angle_alpha   90.00
_cell.angle_beta   90.00
_cell.angle_gamma   90.00
#
_symmetry.space_group_name_H-M   'P 1'
#
loop_
_entity.id
_entity.type
_entity.pdbx_description
1 polymer ?
#
loop_
_entity_poly.entity_id
_entity_poly.type
_entity_poly.pdbx_seq_one_letter_code
_entity_poly.pdbx_strand_id
1 'polypeptide(L)' 'MITLGVLLLILGVLLDGMSILTTIGIILIVVGLVLNLVPIGGTRRRVF' A
#
# COMPACT_ATOMS: atom_id res chain seq x y z
N MET A 1 -2.30 0.97 5.05
CA MET A 1 -2.01 0.51 3.67
C MET A 1 -0.56 0.76 3.31
N ILE A 2 -0.11 2.03 3.24
CA ILE A 2 1.25 2.41 2.83
C ILE A 2 2.33 1.70 3.68
N THR A 3 2.21 1.69 5.01
CA THR A 3 3.17 1.00 5.90
C THR A 3 3.28 -0.50 5.61
N LEU A 4 2.16 -1.18 5.34
CA LEU A 4 2.15 -2.60 4.94
C LEU A 4 2.75 -2.79 3.54
N GLY A 5 2.45 -1.89 2.60
CA GLY A 5 3.02 -1.90 1.25
C GLY A 5 4.54 -1.73 1.26
N VAL A 6 5.06 -0.79 2.04
CA VAL A 6 6.51 -0.57 2.24
C VAL A 6 7.18 -1.81 2.83
N LEU A 7 6.58 -2.41 3.87
CA LEU A 7 7.12 -3.64 4.47
C LEU A 7 7.18 -4.80 3.46
N LEU A 8 6.12 -5.02 2.68
CA LEU A 8 6.08 -6.08 1.67
C LEU A 8 7.06 -5.84 0.50
N LEU A 9 7.25 -4.58 0.11
CA LEU A 9 8.19 -4.21 -0.97
C LEU A 9 9.64 -4.41 -0.52
N ILE A 10 9.97 -4.05 0.73
CA ILE A 10 11.29 -4.34 1.33
C ILE A 10 11.55 -5.84 1.35
N LEU A 11 10.59 -6.66 1.82
CA LEU A 11 10.74 -8.12 1.86
C LEU A 11 10.85 -8.75 0.47
N GLY A 12 10.08 -8.27 -0.51
CA GLY A 12 10.09 -8.80 -1.87
C GLY A 12 11.32 -8.42 -2.69
N VAL A 13 12.03 -7.35 -2.33
CA VAL A 13 13.33 -6.96 -2.93
C VAL A 13 14.49 -7.65 -2.22
N LEU A 14 14.38 -7.87 -0.90
CA LEU A 14 15.45 -8.48 -0.10
C LEU A 14 15.52 -10.01 -0.23
N LEU A 15 14.43 -10.65 -0.64
CA LEU A 15 14.34 -12.10 -0.87
C LEU A 15 14.28 -12.37 -2.38
N ASP A 16 15.41 -12.76 -2.97
CA ASP A 16 15.52 -13.07 -4.41
C ASP A 16 14.47 -14.11 -4.84
N GLY A 17 13.71 -13.80 -5.91
CA GLY A 17 12.74 -14.70 -6.53
C GLY A 17 11.27 -14.46 -6.19
N MET A 18 10.94 -13.54 -5.27
CA MET A 18 9.54 -13.25 -4.89
C MET A 18 8.89 -12.16 -5.74
N SER A 19 8.83 -12.34 -7.07
CA SER A 19 8.25 -11.37 -8.03
C SER A 19 6.80 -10.96 -7.70
N ILE A 20 6.02 -11.90 -7.17
CA ILE A 20 4.65 -11.65 -6.71
C ILE A 20 4.61 -10.70 -5.52
N LEU A 21 5.54 -10.85 -4.57
CA LEU A 21 5.55 -10.05 -3.35
C LEU A 21 5.96 -8.60 -3.63
N THR A 22 6.95 -8.41 -4.51
CA THR A 22 7.33 -7.08 -5.03
C THR A 22 6.18 -6.41 -5.76
N THR A 23 5.49 -7.16 -6.64
CA THR A 23 4.32 -6.65 -7.38
C THR A 23 3.20 -6.20 -6.44
N ILE A 24 2.85 -7.03 -5.45
CA ILE A 24 1.82 -6.70 -4.46
C ILE A 24 2.25 -5.51 -3.58
N GLY A 25 3.51 -5.45 -3.16
CA GLY A 25 4.05 -4.32 -2.39
C GLY A 25 3.94 -2.99 -3.15
N ILE A 26 4.29 -2.99 -4.45
CA ILE A 26 4.16 -1.82 -5.32
C ILE A 26 2.70 -1.38 -5.43
N ILE A 27 1.77 -2.30 -5.70
CA ILE A 27 0.32 -2.00 -5.80
C ILE A 27 -0.19 -1.36 -4.52
N LEU A 28 0.17 -1.90 -3.36
CA LEU A 28 -0.29 -1.38 -2.07
C LEU A 28 0.28 0.00 -1.73
N ILE A 29 1.51 0.31 -2.17
CA ILE A 29 2.04 1.67 -2.09
C ILE A 29 1.26 2.60 -3.01
N VAL A 30 1.09 2.26 -4.29
CA VAL A 30 0.41 3.12 -5.26
C VAL A 30 -1.03 3.39 -4.84
N VAL A 31 -1.82 2.36 -4.56
CA VAL A 31 -3.21 2.51 -4.10
C VAL A 31 -3.25 3.22 -2.75
N GLY A 32 -2.32 2.88 -1.85
CA GLY A 32 -2.19 3.52 -0.55
C GLY A 32 -1.92 5.02 -0.65
N LEU A 33 -1.09 5.46 -1.59
CA LEU A 33 -0.81 6.87 -1.87
C LEU A 33 -1.99 7.54 -2.55
N VAL A 34 -2.59 6.91 -3.56
CA VAL A 34 -3.76 7.46 -4.27
C VAL A 34 -4.92 7.71 -3.32
N LEU A 35 -5.30 6.73 -2.49
CA LEU A 35 -6.43 6.87 -1.56
C LEU A 35 -6.16 7.84 -0.39
N ASN A 36 -4.90 8.21 -0.13
CA ASN A 36 -4.54 9.14 0.96
C ASN A 36 -4.23 10.56 0.46
N LEU A 37 -3.73 10.70 -0.78
CA LEU A 37 -3.31 11.97 -1.37
C LEU A 37 -4.34 12.52 -2.37
N VAL A 38 -5.09 11.65 -3.04
CA VAL A 38 -6.26 12.04 -3.82
C VAL A 38 -7.44 11.96 -2.87
N PRO A 39 -8.19 13.06 -2.64
CA PRO A 39 -9.39 13.03 -1.83
C PRO A 39 -10.49 12.29 -2.59
N ILE A 40 -10.42 10.96 -2.60
CA ILE A 40 -11.56 10.09 -2.92
C ILE A 40 -12.41 10.08 -1.65
N GLY A 41 -13.22 11.13 -1.54
CA GLY A 41 -14.11 11.39 -0.42
C GLY A 41 -15.10 10.23 -0.24
N GLY A 42 -15.02 9.60 0.93
CA GLY A 42 -15.88 8.48 1.30
C GLY A 42 -15.98 8.35 2.82
N THR A 43 -16.85 9.19 3.40
CA THR A 43 -17.47 9.16 4.74
C THR A 43 -17.03 8.06 5.70
N ARG A 44 -16.29 8.45 6.76
CA ARG A 44 -16.58 7.92 8.10
C ARG A 44 -16.98 9.06 9.01
N ARG A 45 -18.29 9.25 9.09
CA ARG A 45 -18.98 9.85 10.22
C ARG A 45 -18.46 9.16 11.50
N ARG A 46 -17.51 9.78 12.20
CA ARG A 46 -17.36 9.57 13.64
C ARG A 46 -18.22 10.64 14.28
N VAL A 47 -19.53 10.38 14.36
CA VAL A 47 -20.37 11.11 15.31
C VAL A 47 -19.79 10.82 16.69
N PHE A 48 -19.63 11.92 17.42
CA PHE A 48 -18.95 12.11 18.70
C PHE A 48 -18.93 10.91 19.65
#